data_AF-A0A6H1A1C9-F1
#
_entry.id   AF-A0A6H1A1C9-F1
#
_cell.length_a   1.000
_cell.length_b   1.000
_cell.length_c   1.000
_cell.angle_alpha   90.00
_cell.angle_beta   90.00
_cell.angle_gamma   90.00
#
_symmetry.space_group_name_H-M   'P 1'
#
loop_
_entity.id
_entity.type
_entity.pdbx_description
1 polymer ?
#
loop_
_entity_poly.entity_id
_entity_poly.type
_entity_poly.pdbx_seq_one_letter_code
_entity_poly.pdbx_strand_id
1 'polypeptide(L)'
;MSRRLALVGVASFLCFWACDALAVLLAADDYSVRRDMVSALAGRGSSVGWLGETAIAAFVVGHACAAAVMLTGWRTKLAGAVMGQGAFLMAGLLVFRGHCPEGEAGCGRGGNHVVDLGTTLHAVFGSTYLWMMLVGLLVPLASAYWERGPTRWVALSSVVAWLASSTAASVFVDNGPTAGIWERLWLGSIAAWLLLVCLVGLRDARRGFEPRV
;
A
#
# COMPACT_ATOMS: atom_id res chain seq x y z
N MET A 1 -5.00 23.21 3.55
CA MET A 1 -5.54 21.84 3.59
C MET A 1 -4.46 20.78 3.37
N SER A 2 -3.67 20.85 2.29
CA SER A 2 -2.61 19.88 1.95
C SER A 2 -1.65 19.51 3.10
N ARG A 3 -1.19 20.48 3.91
CA ARG A 3 -0.29 20.21 5.06
C ARG A 3 -0.88 19.22 6.08
N ARG A 4 -2.16 19.35 6.43
CA ARG A 4 -2.80 18.47 7.43
C ARG A 4 -2.92 17.05 6.88
N LEU A 5 -3.37 16.91 5.63
CA LEU A 5 -3.46 15.62 4.94
C LEU A 5 -2.09 14.95 4.86
N ALA A 6 -1.05 15.68 4.50
CA ALA A 6 0.29 15.13 4.40
C ALA A 6 0.86 14.70 5.78
N LEU A 7 0.54 15.43 6.87
CA LEU A 7 0.91 15.00 8.23
C LEU A 7 0.19 13.71 8.63
N VAL A 8 -1.11 13.63 8.39
CA VAL A 8 -1.90 12.42 8.64
C VAL A 8 -1.34 11.25 7.82
N GLY A 9 -0.99 11.49 6.55
CA GLY A 9 -0.36 10.49 5.69
C GLY A 9 0.93 9.93 6.26
N VAL A 10 1.86 10.81 6.67
CA VAL A 10 3.11 10.40 7.33
C VAL A 10 2.84 9.58 8.59
N ALA A 11 1.98 10.09 9.48
CA ALA A 11 1.63 9.39 10.73
C ALA A 11 1.03 8.01 10.45
N SER A 12 0.20 7.89 9.41
CA SER A 12 -0.45 6.64 9.03
C SER A 12 0.54 5.62 8.46
N PHE A 13 1.53 6.04 7.67
CA PHE A 13 2.60 5.13 7.22
C PHE A 13 3.52 4.68 8.35
N LEU A 14 3.81 5.56 9.31
CA LEU A 14 4.54 5.16 10.53
C LEU A 14 3.73 4.17 11.36
N CYS A 15 2.42 4.41 11.52
CA CYS A 15 1.51 3.51 12.21
C CYS A 15 1.39 2.16 11.51
N PHE A 16 1.31 2.13 10.17
CA PHE A 16 1.32 0.90 9.37
C PHE A 16 2.53 0.03 9.70
N TRP A 17 3.75 0.59 9.61
CA TRP A 17 4.97 -0.16 9.88
C TRP A 17 5.14 -0.52 11.35
N ALA A 18 4.71 0.34 12.27
CA ALA A 18 4.75 0.04 13.70
C ALA A 18 3.82 -1.12 14.05
N CYS A 19 2.58 -1.11 13.54
CA CYS A 19 1.62 -2.19 13.77
C CYS A 19 2.06 -3.50 13.10
N ASP A 20 2.58 -3.47 11.87
CA ASP A 20 3.12 -4.66 11.21
C ASP A 20 4.34 -5.23 11.96
N ALA A 21 5.27 -4.37 12.40
CA ALA A 21 6.42 -4.82 13.18
C ALA A 21 6.00 -5.41 14.53
N LEU A 22 5.04 -4.79 15.23
CA LEU A 22 4.49 -5.33 16.48
C LEU A 22 3.75 -6.65 16.23
N ALA A 23 2.99 -6.78 15.15
CA ALA A 23 2.33 -8.02 14.77
C ALA A 23 3.37 -9.13 14.53
N VAL A 24 4.44 -8.85 13.79
CA VAL A 24 5.55 -9.81 13.58
C VAL A 24 6.21 -10.22 14.90
N LEU A 25 6.43 -9.29 15.82
CA LEU A 25 7.07 -9.56 17.11
C LEU A 25 6.20 -10.38 18.06
N LEU A 26 4.87 -10.31 17.91
CA LEU A 26 3.89 -10.92 18.82
C LEU A 26 3.17 -12.12 18.21
N ALA A 27 3.43 -12.45 16.94
CA ALA A 27 2.85 -13.60 16.26
C ALA A 27 3.31 -14.93 16.88
N ALA A 28 2.56 -16.00 16.61
CA ALA A 28 2.88 -17.34 17.10
C ALA A 28 4.27 -17.84 16.65
N ASP A 29 4.81 -18.82 17.39
CA ASP A 29 6.18 -19.35 17.21
C ASP A 29 6.43 -19.99 15.83
N ASP A 30 5.38 -20.36 15.09
CA ASP A 30 5.46 -20.94 13.75
C ASP A 30 5.43 -19.90 12.61
N TYR A 31 5.14 -18.64 12.94
CA TYR A 31 5.16 -17.52 12.00
C TYR A 31 6.56 -17.30 11.41
N SER A 32 6.60 -17.01 10.12
CA SER A 32 7.83 -16.75 9.38
C SER A 32 7.68 -15.59 8.42
N VAL A 33 8.32 -14.45 8.74
CA VAL A 33 8.40 -13.26 7.88
C VAL A 33 8.79 -13.56 6.42
N ARG A 34 9.58 -14.63 6.20
CA ARG A 34 10.01 -15.03 4.85
C ARG A 34 8.88 -15.68 4.06
N ARG A 35 8.09 -16.53 4.69
CA ARG A 35 7.03 -17.32 4.04
C ARG A 35 5.69 -16.61 4.09
N ASP A 36 5.38 -16.00 5.23
CA ASP A 36 4.07 -15.48 5.55
C ASP A 36 3.93 -14.01 5.14
N MET A 37 2.87 -13.77 4.40
CA MET A 37 2.47 -12.46 3.90
C MET A 37 2.12 -11.50 5.06
N VAL A 38 2.28 -10.19 4.86
CA VAL A 38 1.74 -9.14 5.75
C VAL A 38 0.26 -9.40 6.00
N SER A 39 -0.45 -9.76 4.93
CA SER A 39 -1.87 -10.06 5.01
C SER A 39 -2.18 -11.25 5.92
N ALA A 40 -1.27 -12.22 6.08
CA ALA A 40 -1.44 -13.37 6.98
C ALA A 40 -1.72 -12.92 8.43
N LEU A 41 -1.02 -11.89 8.90
CA LEU A 41 -1.17 -11.28 10.23
C LEU A 41 -2.52 -10.56 10.44
N ALA A 42 -3.30 -10.36 9.37
CA ALA A 42 -4.63 -9.78 9.41
C ALA A 42 -5.74 -10.81 9.14
N GLY A 43 -5.39 -12.11 9.03
CA GLY A 43 -6.37 -13.18 8.79
C GLY A 43 -7.16 -13.54 10.05
N ARG A 44 -8.34 -14.15 9.87
CA ARG A 44 -9.27 -14.48 10.97
C ARG A 44 -8.67 -15.37 12.06
N GLY A 45 -7.77 -16.28 11.67
CA GLY A 45 -7.08 -17.20 12.57
C GLY A 45 -5.80 -16.63 13.20
N SER A 46 -5.46 -15.36 12.94
CA SER A 46 -4.26 -14.73 13.49
C SER A 46 -4.46 -14.30 14.94
N SER A 47 -3.50 -14.64 15.80
CA SER A 47 -3.45 -14.20 17.20
C SER A 47 -3.27 -12.69 17.32
N VAL A 48 -2.65 -12.09 16.31
CA VAL A 48 -2.38 -10.64 16.17
C VAL A 48 -3.23 -9.99 15.07
N GLY A 49 -4.36 -10.62 14.69
CA GLY A 49 -5.26 -10.17 13.62
C GLY A 49 -5.60 -8.68 13.66
N TRP A 50 -5.90 -8.17 14.86
CA TRP A 50 -6.23 -6.76 15.09
C TRP A 50 -5.08 -5.80 14.78
N LEU A 51 -3.81 -6.20 15.00
CA LEU A 51 -2.64 -5.40 14.63
C LEU A 51 -2.46 -5.39 13.11
N GLY A 52 -2.64 -6.53 12.45
CA GLY A 52 -2.61 -6.63 10.99
C GLY A 52 -3.70 -5.79 10.32
N GLU A 53 -4.94 -5.87 10.80
CA GLU A 53 -6.04 -5.04 10.32
C GLU A 53 -5.80 -3.54 10.57
N THR A 54 -5.28 -3.18 11.75
CA THR A 54 -4.91 -1.80 12.08
C THR A 54 -3.81 -1.29 11.15
N ALA A 55 -2.81 -2.14 10.85
CA ALA A 55 -1.76 -1.80 9.90
C ALA A 55 -2.36 -1.50 8.52
N ILE A 56 -3.19 -2.41 7.98
CA ILE A 56 -3.84 -2.22 6.67
C ILE A 56 -4.72 -0.96 6.67
N ALA A 57 -5.49 -0.72 7.73
CA ALA A 57 -6.31 0.49 7.87
C ALA A 57 -5.45 1.77 7.85
N ALA A 58 -4.33 1.78 8.58
CA ALA A 58 -3.38 2.89 8.56
C ALA A 58 -2.78 3.07 7.15
N PHE A 59 -2.43 1.99 6.45
CA PHE A 59 -1.97 2.07 5.07
C PHE A 59 -3.03 2.70 4.14
N VAL A 60 -4.29 2.29 4.25
CA VAL A 60 -5.41 2.86 3.48
C VAL A 60 -5.53 4.36 3.70
N VAL A 61 -5.49 4.80 4.96
CA VAL A 61 -5.55 6.23 5.32
C VAL A 61 -4.34 6.99 4.76
N GLY A 62 -3.14 6.43 4.91
CA GLY A 62 -1.91 7.01 4.37
C GLY A 62 -1.96 7.18 2.85
N HIS A 63 -2.45 6.15 2.17
CA HIS A 63 -2.61 6.13 0.71
C HIS A 63 -3.65 7.16 0.25
N ALA A 64 -4.82 7.21 0.89
CA ALA A 64 -5.84 8.21 0.59
C ALA A 64 -5.35 9.65 0.81
N CYS A 65 -4.56 9.87 1.87
CA CYS A 65 -3.93 11.17 2.13
C CYS A 65 -2.93 11.55 1.04
N ALA A 66 -2.07 10.63 0.60
CA ALA A 66 -1.13 10.87 -0.49
C ALA A 66 -1.86 11.20 -1.81
N ALA A 67 -2.92 10.47 -2.13
CA ALA A 67 -3.79 10.77 -3.27
C ALA A 67 -4.42 12.16 -3.15
N ALA A 68 -4.93 12.53 -1.97
CA ALA A 68 -5.51 13.85 -1.73
C ALA A 68 -4.46 14.98 -1.84
N VAL A 69 -3.21 14.75 -1.42
CA VAL A 69 -2.09 15.69 -1.62
C VAL A 69 -1.85 15.93 -3.11
N MET A 70 -1.83 14.87 -3.92
CA MET A 70 -1.71 14.99 -5.38
C MET A 70 -2.87 15.79 -5.99
N LEU A 71 -4.11 15.44 -5.64
CA LEU A 71 -5.32 16.08 -6.18
C LEU A 71 -5.43 17.56 -5.79
N THR A 72 -5.15 17.89 -4.53
CA THR A 72 -5.46 19.22 -3.98
C THR A 72 -4.24 20.13 -3.86
N GLY A 73 -3.06 19.56 -3.58
CA GLY A 73 -1.81 20.29 -3.43
C GLY A 73 -1.12 20.53 -4.76
N TRP A 74 -0.95 19.48 -5.56
CA TRP A 74 -0.24 19.55 -6.84
C TRP A 74 -1.17 19.65 -8.06
N ARG A 75 -2.48 19.49 -7.86
CA ARG A 75 -3.52 19.52 -8.91
C ARG A 75 -3.32 18.47 -10.00
N THR A 76 -2.70 17.35 -9.65
CA THR A 76 -2.46 16.24 -10.56
C THR A 76 -3.63 15.28 -10.52
N LYS A 77 -4.64 15.56 -11.34
CA LYS A 77 -5.95 14.88 -11.30
C LYS A 77 -5.79 13.42 -11.67
N LEU A 78 -5.06 13.13 -12.74
CA LEU A 78 -4.89 11.75 -13.21
C LEU A 78 -4.14 10.89 -12.19
N ALA A 79 -2.96 11.34 -11.74
CA ALA A 79 -2.17 10.62 -10.75
C ALA A 79 -2.91 10.47 -9.41
N GLY A 80 -3.54 11.55 -8.94
CA GLY A 80 -4.30 11.54 -7.70
C GLY A 80 -5.53 10.63 -7.76
N ALA A 81 -6.25 10.59 -8.88
CA ALA A 81 -7.40 9.71 -9.06
C ALA A 81 -7.00 8.23 -9.09
N VAL A 82 -5.93 7.89 -9.80
CA VAL A 82 -5.42 6.51 -9.88
C VAL A 82 -4.93 6.03 -8.51
N MET A 83 -4.19 6.86 -7.76
CA MET A 83 -3.80 6.53 -6.38
C MET A 83 -5.02 6.45 -5.46
N GLY A 84 -6.03 7.31 -5.64
CA GLY A 84 -7.29 7.24 -4.92
C GLY A 84 -8.03 5.91 -5.15
N GLN A 85 -8.05 5.41 -6.38
CA GLN A 85 -8.58 4.07 -6.70
C GLN A 85 -7.76 2.97 -6.02
N GLY A 86 -6.43 3.09 -5.97
CA GLY A 86 -5.57 2.19 -5.21
C GLY A 86 -5.95 2.15 -3.72
N ALA A 87 -6.19 3.30 -3.10
CA ALA A 87 -6.63 3.36 -1.71
C ALA A 87 -8.00 2.69 -1.50
N PHE A 88 -8.95 2.91 -2.41
CA PHE A 88 -10.26 2.25 -2.39
C PHE A 88 -10.14 0.73 -2.50
N LEU A 89 -9.31 0.23 -3.42
CA LEU A 89 -9.10 -1.21 -3.60
C LEU A 89 -8.48 -1.85 -2.36
N MET A 90 -7.51 -1.18 -1.72
CA MET A 90 -6.92 -1.63 -0.47
C MET A 90 -7.92 -1.61 0.70
N ALA A 91 -8.84 -0.65 0.73
CA ALA A 91 -9.94 -0.63 1.70
C ALA A 91 -10.90 -1.81 1.48
N GLY A 92 -11.19 -2.16 0.23
CA GLY A 92 -11.94 -3.38 -0.10
C GLY A 92 -11.22 -4.63 0.40
N LEU A 93 -9.90 -4.71 0.17
CA LEU A 93 -9.07 -5.81 0.67
C LEU A 93 -9.20 -5.95 2.19
N LEU A 94 -9.12 -4.84 2.94
CA LEU A 94 -9.30 -4.81 4.40
C LEU A 94 -10.67 -5.37 4.83
N VAL A 95 -11.75 -4.90 4.20
CA VAL A 95 -13.12 -5.32 4.54
C VAL A 95 -13.32 -6.82 4.37
N PHE A 96 -12.77 -7.39 3.30
CA PHE A 96 -12.91 -8.81 3.01
C PHE A 96 -11.82 -9.68 3.65
N ARG A 97 -10.75 -9.08 4.21
CA ARG A 97 -9.63 -9.83 4.79
C ARG A 97 -10.03 -10.65 6.00
N GLY A 98 -10.87 -10.14 6.88
CA GLY A 98 -11.38 -10.87 8.06
C GLY A 98 -12.17 -12.14 7.70
N HIS A 99 -12.57 -12.29 6.43
CA HIS A 99 -13.23 -13.50 5.92
C HIS A 99 -12.22 -14.55 5.43
N CYS A 100 -10.92 -14.26 5.36
CA CYS A 100 -9.91 -15.25 5.01
C CYS A 100 -9.54 -16.09 6.26
N PRO A 101 -9.77 -17.42 6.26
CA PRO A 101 -9.52 -18.27 7.42
C PRO A 101 -8.02 -18.48 7.69
N GLU A 102 -7.21 -18.39 6.63
CA GLU A 102 -5.76 -18.56 6.67
C GLU A 102 -5.12 -17.36 7.41
N GLY A 103 -4.88 -17.56 8.71
CA GLY A 103 -4.20 -16.60 9.60
C GLY A 103 -2.70 -16.49 9.34
N GLU A 104 -1.95 -16.17 10.39
CA GLU A 104 -0.52 -15.82 10.32
C GLU A 104 0.39 -16.91 9.73
N ALA A 105 0.07 -18.20 9.88
CA ALA A 105 0.84 -19.32 9.32
C ALA A 105 0.25 -19.96 8.05
N GLY A 106 -0.95 -19.51 7.61
CA GLY A 106 -1.75 -20.22 6.59
C GLY A 106 -1.73 -19.60 5.18
N CYS A 107 -1.32 -18.33 5.06
CA CYS A 107 -1.49 -17.58 3.82
C CYS A 107 -0.42 -17.81 2.73
N GLY A 108 0.51 -18.76 2.91
CA GLY A 108 1.46 -19.21 1.88
C GLY A 108 0.79 -20.02 0.75
N ARG A 109 -0.20 -19.43 0.07
CA ARG A 109 -1.10 -19.94 -1.00
C ARG A 109 -1.04 -21.45 -1.29
N GLY A 110 -1.55 -22.26 -0.35
CA GLY A 110 -1.76 -23.71 -0.55
C GLY A 110 -2.97 -24.31 0.18
N GLY A 111 -3.68 -23.55 1.04
CA GLY A 111 -4.70 -24.12 1.94
C GLY A 111 -6.18 -23.81 1.63
N ASN A 112 -6.48 -22.84 0.76
CA ASN A 112 -7.87 -22.42 0.57
C ASN A 112 -8.66 -23.36 -0.36
N HIS A 113 -9.34 -24.34 0.25
CA HIS A 113 -10.37 -25.15 -0.42
C HIS A 113 -11.79 -24.60 -0.20
N VAL A 114 -11.97 -23.56 0.62
CA VAL A 114 -13.27 -22.94 0.90
C VAL A 114 -13.42 -21.67 0.06
N VAL A 115 -14.22 -21.75 -1.01
CA VAL A 115 -14.55 -20.62 -1.88
C VAL A 115 -15.87 -20.01 -1.40
N ASP A 116 -15.80 -18.97 -0.58
CA ASP A 116 -16.94 -18.11 -0.24
C ASP A 116 -16.82 -16.73 -0.91
N LEU A 117 -17.90 -15.94 -0.83
CA LEU A 117 -17.95 -14.60 -1.44
C LEU A 117 -16.87 -13.68 -0.87
N GLY A 118 -16.61 -13.75 0.44
CA GLY A 118 -15.61 -12.92 1.11
C GLY A 118 -14.19 -13.21 0.61
N THR A 119 -13.83 -14.49 0.54
CA THR A 119 -12.54 -14.96 0.04
C THR A 119 -12.34 -14.60 -1.44
N THR A 120 -13.41 -14.71 -2.24
CA THR A 120 -13.41 -14.31 -3.65
C THR A 120 -13.18 -12.80 -3.80
N LEU A 121 -13.92 -11.98 -3.06
CA LEU A 121 -13.78 -10.52 -3.11
C LEU A 121 -12.40 -10.07 -2.62
N HIS A 122 -11.88 -10.68 -1.55
CA HIS A 122 -10.51 -10.44 -1.08
C HIS A 122 -9.48 -10.67 -2.20
N ALA A 123 -9.58 -11.81 -2.92
CA ALA A 123 -8.68 -12.13 -4.02
C ALA A 123 -8.81 -11.17 -5.21
N VAL A 124 -10.04 -10.78 -5.57
CA VAL A 124 -10.30 -9.80 -6.63
C VAL A 124 -9.72 -8.44 -6.26
N PHE A 125 -10.06 -7.90 -5.09
CA PHE A 125 -9.53 -6.61 -4.62
C PHE A 125 -8.00 -6.62 -4.53
N GLY A 126 -7.39 -7.69 -4.02
CA GLY A 126 -5.93 -7.81 -3.95
C GLY A 126 -5.26 -7.87 -5.32
N SER A 127 -5.81 -8.65 -6.25
CA SER A 127 -5.28 -8.76 -7.62
C SER A 127 -5.44 -7.46 -8.39
N THR A 128 -6.61 -6.82 -8.30
CA THR A 128 -6.86 -5.53 -8.95
C THR A 128 -5.99 -4.43 -8.32
N TYR A 129 -5.82 -4.43 -7.00
CA TYR A 129 -4.92 -3.50 -6.31
C TYR A 129 -3.48 -3.67 -6.81
N LEU A 130 -2.99 -4.90 -6.92
CA LEU A 130 -1.65 -5.19 -7.43
C LEU A 130 -1.41 -4.57 -8.80
N TRP A 131 -2.27 -4.86 -9.77
CA TRP A 131 -2.11 -4.33 -11.13
C TRP A 131 -2.32 -2.83 -11.18
N MET A 132 -3.29 -2.30 -10.43
CA MET A 132 -3.55 -0.86 -10.32
C MET A 132 -2.32 -0.11 -9.80
N MET A 133 -1.62 -0.65 -8.80
CA MET A 133 -0.44 0.02 -8.26
C MET A 133 0.76 -0.04 -9.20
N LEU A 134 0.98 -1.17 -9.90
CA LEU A 134 2.05 -1.27 -10.89
C LEU A 134 1.84 -0.28 -12.04
N VAL A 135 0.64 -0.19 -12.59
CA VAL A 135 0.32 0.82 -13.62
C VAL A 135 0.36 2.23 -13.02
N GLY A 136 -0.21 2.39 -11.83
CA GLY A 136 -0.36 3.66 -11.14
C GLY A 136 0.97 4.32 -10.79
N LEU A 137 2.04 3.58 -10.53
CA LEU A 137 3.38 4.14 -10.32
C LEU A 137 3.99 4.76 -11.58
N LEU A 138 3.48 4.45 -12.78
CA LEU A 138 3.94 5.07 -14.03
C LEU A 138 3.14 6.34 -14.37
N VAL A 139 1.91 6.47 -13.88
CA VAL A 139 1.03 7.62 -14.13
C VAL A 139 1.62 8.96 -13.67
N PRO A 140 2.33 9.07 -12.52
CA PRO A 140 3.00 10.30 -12.09
C PRO A 140 3.99 10.87 -13.11
N LEU A 141 4.65 10.04 -13.92
CA LEU A 141 5.55 10.51 -14.98
C LEU A 141 4.76 11.29 -16.02
N ALA A 142 3.70 10.69 -16.54
CA ALA A 142 2.85 11.32 -17.55
C ALA A 142 2.16 12.59 -17.00
N SER A 143 1.67 12.52 -15.78
CA SER A 143 1.06 13.66 -15.06
C SER A 143 2.06 14.80 -14.82
N ALA A 144 3.34 14.51 -14.54
CA ALA A 144 4.37 15.54 -14.40
C ALA A 144 4.61 16.34 -15.69
N TYR A 145 4.47 15.72 -16.87
CA TYR A 145 4.58 16.41 -18.15
C TYR A 145 3.31 17.16 -18.52
N TRP A 146 2.14 16.53 -18.42
CA TRP A 146 0.87 17.10 -18.90
C TRP A 146 0.22 18.08 -17.94
N GLU A 147 0.20 17.77 -16.64
CA GLU A 147 -0.45 18.61 -15.62
C GLU A 147 0.56 19.58 -14.97
N ARG A 148 1.82 19.58 -15.44
CA ARG A 148 2.96 20.33 -14.85
C ARG A 148 3.05 20.15 -13.33
N GLY A 149 2.70 18.95 -12.90
CA GLY A 149 2.31 18.62 -11.55
C GLY A 149 3.45 18.26 -10.61
N PRO A 150 3.60 17.00 -10.15
CA PRO A 150 4.47 16.66 -9.04
C PRO A 150 5.88 17.15 -9.31
N THR A 151 6.63 17.47 -8.24
CA THR A 151 8.06 17.78 -8.42
C THR A 151 8.73 16.65 -9.22
N ARG A 152 9.59 17.01 -10.19
CA ARG A 152 10.26 16.04 -11.08
C ARG A 152 10.89 14.88 -10.31
N TRP A 153 11.34 15.13 -9.08
CA TRP A 153 11.87 14.12 -8.17
C TRP A 153 10.85 13.04 -7.75
N VAL A 154 9.61 13.43 -7.39
CA VAL A 154 8.56 12.47 -7.03
C VAL A 154 8.20 11.60 -8.22
N ALA A 155 8.07 12.22 -9.40
CA ALA A 155 7.82 11.50 -10.65
C ALA A 155 8.97 10.53 -11.01
N LEU A 156 10.23 10.96 -10.95
CA LEU A 156 11.38 10.08 -11.23
C LEU A 156 11.49 8.93 -10.20
N SER A 157 11.22 9.22 -8.92
CA SER A 157 11.23 8.18 -7.88
C SER A 157 10.14 7.13 -8.07
N SER A 158 9.07 7.42 -8.82
CA SER A 158 8.02 6.46 -9.10
C SER A 158 8.49 5.35 -10.04
N VAL A 159 9.50 5.62 -10.90
CA VAL A 159 10.17 4.59 -11.71
C VAL A 159 10.95 3.62 -10.84
N VAL A 160 11.67 4.14 -9.83
CA VAL A 160 12.41 3.30 -8.88
C VAL A 160 11.45 2.43 -8.07
N ALA A 161 10.38 3.04 -7.57
CA ALA A 161 9.31 2.30 -6.88
C ALA A 161 8.66 1.26 -7.80
N TRP A 162 8.41 1.60 -9.06
CA TRP A 162 7.84 0.68 -10.05
C TRP A 162 8.73 -0.52 -10.34
N LEU A 163 10.03 -0.30 -10.53
CA LEU A 163 11.00 -1.38 -10.73
C LEU A 163 11.04 -2.31 -9.51
N ALA A 164 11.21 -1.73 -8.31
CA ALA A 164 11.23 -2.50 -7.07
C ALA A 164 9.92 -3.28 -6.86
N SER A 165 8.77 -2.63 -7.08
CA SER A 165 7.45 -3.24 -6.98
C SER A 165 7.26 -4.35 -8.00
N SER A 166 7.66 -4.15 -9.27
CA SER A 166 7.46 -5.14 -10.33
C SER A 166 8.31 -6.38 -10.11
N THR A 167 9.58 -6.20 -9.72
CA THR A 167 10.47 -7.32 -9.38
C THR A 167 9.96 -8.08 -8.16
N ALA A 168 9.54 -7.37 -7.11
CA ALA A 168 9.00 -8.03 -5.92
C ALA A 168 7.66 -8.74 -6.23
N ALA A 169 6.80 -8.12 -7.03
CA ALA A 169 5.55 -8.69 -7.51
C ALA A 169 5.77 -9.99 -8.30
N SER A 170 6.70 -9.98 -9.25
CA SER A 170 6.95 -11.17 -10.08
C SER A 170 7.39 -12.38 -9.25
N VAL A 171 8.20 -12.15 -8.20
CA VAL A 171 8.69 -13.26 -7.35
C VAL A 171 7.65 -13.70 -6.32
N PHE A 172 6.91 -12.78 -5.71
CA PHE A 172 5.91 -13.20 -4.70
C PHE A 172 4.72 -13.92 -5.34
N VAL A 173 4.34 -13.56 -6.57
CA VAL A 173 3.20 -14.19 -7.27
C VAL A 173 3.43 -15.68 -7.47
N ASP A 174 4.69 -16.10 -7.69
CA ASP A 174 5.10 -17.50 -7.84
C ASP A 174 4.94 -18.34 -6.56
N ASN A 175 4.62 -17.71 -5.42
CA ASN A 175 4.34 -18.35 -4.13
C ASN A 175 5.43 -19.31 -3.64
N GLY A 176 6.70 -18.94 -3.86
CA GLY A 176 7.83 -19.69 -3.34
C GLY A 176 8.02 -19.56 -1.82
N PRO A 177 9.03 -20.25 -1.24
CA PRO A 177 9.32 -20.23 0.20
C PRO A 177 9.76 -18.87 0.76
N THR A 178 9.82 -17.84 -0.09
CA THR A 178 10.16 -16.46 0.26
C THR A 178 9.06 -15.46 -0.11
N ALA A 179 7.84 -15.93 -0.42
CA ALA A 179 6.75 -15.07 -0.87
C ALA A 179 6.44 -13.92 0.11
N GLY A 180 6.48 -14.17 1.42
CA GLY A 180 6.26 -13.16 2.46
C GLY A 180 7.25 -11.99 2.39
N ILE A 181 8.55 -12.25 2.23
CA ILE A 181 9.54 -11.15 2.15
C ILE A 181 9.37 -10.34 0.86
N TRP A 182 9.00 -10.98 -0.24
CA TRP A 182 8.77 -10.29 -1.52
C TRP A 182 7.48 -9.49 -1.51
N GLU A 183 6.40 -9.97 -0.90
CA GLU A 183 5.19 -9.16 -0.69
C GLU A 183 5.49 -7.93 0.18
N ARG A 184 6.30 -8.08 1.24
CA ARG A 184 6.76 -6.98 2.10
C ARG A 184 7.59 -5.95 1.34
N LEU A 185 8.49 -6.38 0.46
CA LEU A 185 9.25 -5.49 -0.40
C LEU A 185 8.34 -4.76 -1.40
N TRP A 186 7.38 -5.47 -1.98
CA TRP A 186 6.39 -4.91 -2.89
C TRP A 186 5.54 -3.83 -2.21
N LEU A 187 4.84 -4.16 -1.13
CA LEU A 187 4.05 -3.21 -0.33
C LEU A 187 4.93 -2.09 0.22
N GLY A 188 6.14 -2.42 0.66
CA GLY A 188 7.04 -1.44 1.25
C GLY A 188 7.56 -0.40 0.27
N SER A 189 7.83 -0.80 -0.98
CA SER A 189 8.21 0.14 -2.04
C SER A 189 7.08 1.12 -2.38
N ILE A 190 5.83 0.66 -2.40
CA ILE A 190 4.65 1.50 -2.56
C ILE A 190 4.48 2.45 -1.36
N ALA A 191 4.55 1.90 -0.13
CA ALA A 191 4.43 2.68 1.10
C ALA A 191 5.47 3.80 1.16
N ALA A 192 6.73 3.48 0.84
CA ALA A 192 7.83 4.43 0.84
C ALA A 192 7.63 5.54 -0.18
N TRP A 193 7.14 5.22 -1.38
CA TRP A 193 6.86 6.22 -2.40
C TRP A 193 5.68 7.13 -2.03
N LEU A 194 4.59 6.58 -1.49
CA LEU A 194 3.46 7.39 -1.01
C LEU A 194 3.84 8.24 0.23
N LEU A 195 4.72 7.73 1.09
CA LEU A 195 5.30 8.50 2.18
C LEU A 195 6.12 9.68 1.63
N LEU A 196 6.94 9.44 0.60
CA LEU A 196 7.69 10.51 -0.08
C LEU A 196 6.77 11.58 -0.66
N VAL A 197 5.64 11.19 -1.26
CA VAL A 197 4.61 12.12 -1.73
C VAL A 197 4.14 13.04 -0.59
N CYS A 198 3.80 12.46 0.55
CA CYS A 198 3.39 13.23 1.72
C CYS A 198 4.51 14.15 2.24
N LEU A 199 5.76 13.65 2.33
CA LEU A 199 6.90 14.44 2.81
C LEU A 199 7.20 15.63 1.90
N VAL A 200 7.14 15.44 0.58
CA VAL A 200 7.30 16.54 -0.39
C VAL A 200 6.12 17.50 -0.31
N GLY A 201 4.89 17.01 -0.18
CA GLY A 201 3.71 17.85 0.04
C GLY A 201 3.82 18.72 1.30
N LEU A 202 4.38 18.19 2.39
CA LEU A 202 4.68 18.97 3.61
C LEU A 202 5.72 20.06 3.36
N ARG A 203 6.78 19.74 2.64
CA ARG A 203 7.83 20.69 2.28
C ARG A 203 7.29 21.83 1.42
N ASP A 204 6.48 21.51 0.41
CA ASP A 204 5.89 22.48 -0.51
C ASP A 204 4.90 23.40 0.21
N ALA A 205 4.08 22.83 1.10
CA ALA A 205 3.14 23.60 1.91
C ALA A 205 3.85 24.55 2.90
N ARG A 206 5.06 24.22 3.38
CA ARG A 206 5.88 25.13 4.21
C ARG A 206 6.49 26.27 3.42
N ARG A 207 6.76 26.07 2.13
CA ARG A 207 7.40 27.06 1.25
C ARG A 207 6.41 28.01 0.59
N GLY A 208 5.11 27.89 0.87
CA GLY A 208 4.08 28.68 0.21
C GLY A 208 3.99 28.39 -1.30
N PHE A 209 4.24 27.13 -1.70
CA PHE A 209 4.15 26.76 -3.11
C PHE A 209 2.72 27.00 -3.62
N GLU A 210 2.58 27.92 -4.56
CA GLU A 210 1.38 28.09 -5.37
C GLU A 210 1.55 27.32 -6.69
N PRO A 211 0.65 26.37 -7.02
CA PRO A 211 0.69 25.69 -8.30
C PRO A 211 0.61 26.70 -9.44
N ARG A 212 1.56 26.66 -10.38
CA ARG A 212 1.51 27.50 -11.58
C ARG A 212 0.31 27.04 -12.43
N VAL A 213 -0.70 27.90 -12.55
CA VAL A 213 -1.88 27.70 -13.41
C VAL A 213 -1.45 27.75 -14.88
#